data_AF-A0A1D1VCB8-F1
#
_entry.id   AF-A0A1D1VCB8-F1
#
_cell.length_a   1.000
_cell.length_b   1.000
_cell.length_c   1.000
_cell.angle_alpha   90.00
_cell.angle_beta   90.00
_cell.angle_gamma   90.00
#
_symmetry.space_group_name_H-M   'P 1'
#
loop_
_entity.id
_entity.type
_entity.pdbx_description
1 polymer ?
#
loop_
_entity_poly.entity_id
_entity_poly.type
_entity_poly.pdbx_seq_one_letter_code
_entity_poly.pdbx_strand_id
1 'polypeptide(L)'
;MDGSTWLQASLPVSIGGLGIRRTERIALPAFMASIHPVQALVRSIYPGSDLDSLVNGGLDQWPLVTALRRRQRAWDLPMVTVEFGSLMDQSDMTSKARLMAVSTKTSGTWLHALPVSSLGNLLDDNTLRISFGLRLGSRLCQPHMCRCGEVVDQYGLHGLSCLKSAGRHSRHASLNESVRRALFSAQVPAVVEPLGRSRDDGLRPDGKTMIPWKNGEELAWDVTVVDTLAKSYVGKTSEIMGAAAEDAEERNIQKYQGIASQCLFVPLGFETFGSWRPAATELINAIGKKLVEAFIETSGDSKVMHQVFGKRLADHYCLKLYMWTFGNVRSAEKPFNPKAQDQPDMVEFEKADGTERHLWISSETFKTARQRVSDGRGLIYMLKTGAVYS
;
A
#
# COMPACT_ATOMS: atom_id res chain seq x y z
N MET A 1 -19.72 0.68 -2.72
CA MET A 1 -18.78 1.77 -2.37
C MET A 1 -19.52 3.07 -2.57
N ASP A 2 -19.34 4.05 -1.68
CA ASP A 2 -19.89 5.40 -1.87
C ASP A 2 -19.04 6.21 -2.87
N GLY A 3 -19.52 7.40 -3.23
CA GLY A 3 -18.86 8.25 -4.23
C GLY A 3 -17.47 8.75 -3.82
N SER A 4 -17.26 9.04 -2.52
CA SER A 4 -15.96 9.51 -1.99
C SER A 4 -14.92 8.38 -1.92
N THR A 5 -15.33 7.17 -1.54
CA THR A 5 -14.48 5.96 -1.59
C THR A 5 -14.00 5.71 -3.02
N TRP A 6 -14.92 5.77 -3.99
CA TRP A 6 -14.57 5.55 -5.39
C TRP A 6 -13.65 6.65 -5.93
N LEU A 7 -13.91 7.92 -5.56
CA LEU A 7 -13.05 9.04 -5.88
C LEU A 7 -11.63 8.79 -5.35
N GLN A 8 -11.47 8.45 -4.06
CA GLN A 8 -10.18 8.15 -3.47
C GLN A 8 -9.50 6.96 -4.17
N ALA A 9 -10.20 5.86 -4.44
CA ALA A 9 -9.64 4.70 -5.12
C ALA A 9 -9.04 5.05 -6.48
N SER A 10 -9.66 6.03 -7.17
CA SER A 10 -9.20 6.51 -8.47
C SER A 10 -7.98 7.42 -8.45
N LEU A 11 -7.56 7.89 -7.27
CA LEU A 11 -6.36 8.70 -7.11
C LEU A 11 -5.09 7.85 -7.28
N PRO A 12 -3.95 8.48 -7.61
CA PRO A 12 -2.65 7.81 -7.55
C PRO A 12 -2.34 7.22 -6.17
N VAL A 13 -1.59 6.12 -6.16
CA VAL A 13 -1.10 5.47 -4.93
C VAL A 13 -0.34 6.44 -4.03
N SER A 14 0.44 7.34 -4.61
CA SER A 14 1.25 8.33 -3.88
C SER A 14 0.45 9.37 -3.09
N ILE A 15 -0.87 9.41 -3.25
CA ILE A 15 -1.75 10.34 -2.53
C ILE A 15 -2.98 9.61 -1.95
N GLY A 16 -2.79 8.37 -1.49
CA GLY A 16 -3.83 7.64 -0.77
C GLY A 16 -4.78 6.79 -1.61
N GLY A 17 -4.69 6.83 -2.93
CA GLY A 17 -5.54 6.00 -3.80
C GLY A 17 -5.01 4.59 -4.04
N LEU A 18 -5.67 3.89 -4.97
CA LEU A 18 -5.25 2.57 -5.48
C LEU A 18 -4.55 2.65 -6.84
N GLY A 19 -4.56 3.83 -7.49
CA GLY A 19 -4.02 4.01 -8.84
C GLY A 19 -4.96 3.51 -9.95
N ILE A 20 -6.21 3.15 -9.64
CA ILE A 20 -7.19 2.67 -10.62
C ILE A 20 -7.85 3.89 -11.28
N ARG A 21 -7.16 4.48 -12.26
CA ARG A 21 -7.59 5.75 -12.87
C ARG A 21 -8.88 5.60 -13.67
N ARG A 22 -9.78 6.60 -13.55
CA ARG A 22 -10.96 6.73 -14.41
C ARG A 22 -10.55 7.12 -15.82
N THR A 23 -11.03 6.39 -16.82
CA THR A 23 -10.69 6.65 -18.23
C THR A 23 -11.12 8.05 -18.64
N GLU A 24 -12.30 8.51 -18.21
CA GLU A 24 -12.79 9.87 -18.50
C GLU A 24 -11.84 10.97 -18.00
N ARG A 25 -11.14 10.74 -16.88
CA ARG A 25 -10.23 11.71 -16.28
C ARG A 25 -8.83 11.66 -16.88
N ILE A 26 -8.35 10.48 -17.25
CA ILE A 26 -6.97 10.29 -17.71
C ILE A 26 -6.81 10.48 -19.22
N ALA A 27 -7.89 10.35 -20.01
CA ALA A 27 -7.85 10.39 -21.46
C ALA A 27 -7.28 11.71 -22.00
N LEU A 28 -7.74 12.86 -21.50
CA LEU A 28 -7.26 14.17 -21.94
C LEU A 28 -5.79 14.42 -21.54
N PRO A 29 -5.36 14.21 -20.28
CA PRO A 29 -3.94 14.25 -19.90
C PRO A 29 -3.04 13.34 -20.74
N ALA A 30 -3.49 12.12 -21.05
CA ALA A 30 -2.74 11.18 -21.87
C ALA A 30 -2.63 11.68 -23.31
N PHE A 31 -3.73 12.13 -23.91
CA PHE A 31 -3.74 12.73 -25.24
C PHE A 31 -2.79 13.93 -25.33
N MET A 32 -2.89 14.87 -24.38
CA MET A 32 -2.04 16.07 -24.36
C MET A 32 -0.55 15.74 -24.22
N ALA A 33 -0.22 14.72 -23.43
CA ALA A 33 1.16 14.25 -23.30
C ALA A 33 1.68 13.58 -24.57
N SER A 34 0.84 12.79 -25.24
CA SER A 34 1.19 12.05 -26.45
C SER A 34 1.24 12.92 -27.69
N ILE A 35 0.36 13.92 -27.85
CA ILE A 35 0.29 14.75 -29.05
C ILE A 35 1.48 15.70 -29.14
N HIS A 36 1.92 16.27 -28.02
CA HIS A 36 2.97 17.27 -27.99
C HIS A 36 4.29 16.86 -28.69
N PRO A 37 4.86 15.64 -28.47
CA PRO A 37 6.06 15.21 -29.19
C PRO A 37 5.84 14.84 -30.66
N VAL A 38 4.61 14.46 -31.06
CA VAL A 38 4.33 13.95 -32.43
C VAL A 38 3.64 14.98 -33.33
N GLN A 39 3.17 16.10 -32.81
CA GLN A 39 2.40 17.11 -33.54
C GLN A 39 3.09 17.56 -34.83
N ALA A 40 4.39 17.85 -34.78
CA ALA A 40 5.17 18.24 -35.96
C ALA A 40 5.24 17.13 -37.01
N LEU A 41 5.43 15.87 -36.58
CA LEU A 41 5.46 14.71 -37.46
C LEU A 41 4.09 14.48 -38.11
N VAL A 42 3.01 14.51 -37.33
CA VAL A 42 1.65 14.32 -37.85
C VAL A 42 1.32 15.39 -38.90
N ARG A 43 1.69 16.66 -38.66
CA ARG A 43 1.53 17.73 -39.65
C ARG A 43 2.31 17.47 -40.94
N SER A 44 3.50 16.90 -40.85
CA SER A 44 4.30 16.58 -42.05
C SER A 44 3.67 15.47 -42.89
N ILE A 45 2.99 14.51 -42.25
CA ILE A 45 2.32 13.38 -42.91
C ILE A 45 0.94 13.79 -43.43
N TYR A 46 0.19 14.59 -42.66
CA TYR A 46 -1.17 15.00 -42.96
C TYR A 46 -1.36 16.51 -42.66
N PRO A 47 -0.99 17.41 -43.61
CA PRO A 47 -1.05 18.85 -43.41
C PRO A 47 -2.46 19.41 -43.15
N GLY A 48 -3.51 18.69 -43.55
CA GLY A 48 -4.91 19.04 -43.28
C GLY A 48 -5.38 18.74 -41.85
N SER A 49 -4.52 18.24 -40.97
CA SER A 49 -4.87 17.99 -39.57
C SER A 49 -5.02 19.29 -38.77
N ASP A 50 -6.23 19.57 -38.26
CA ASP A 50 -6.43 20.67 -37.30
C ASP A 50 -6.07 20.22 -35.88
N LEU A 51 -4.79 19.97 -35.66
CA LEU A 51 -4.26 19.62 -34.34
C LEU A 51 -4.14 20.84 -33.41
N ASP A 52 -4.07 22.05 -33.96
CA ASP A 52 -3.98 23.27 -33.15
C ASP A 52 -5.26 23.53 -32.38
N SER A 53 -6.45 23.38 -32.99
CA SER A 53 -7.70 23.58 -32.25
C SER A 53 -7.85 22.57 -31.09
N LEU A 54 -7.49 21.31 -31.33
CA LEU A 54 -7.54 20.25 -30.33
C LEU A 54 -6.55 20.49 -29.18
N VAL A 55 -5.34 20.97 -29.47
CA VAL A 55 -4.33 21.28 -28.45
C VAL A 55 -4.71 22.56 -27.69
N ASN A 56 -5.15 23.61 -28.39
CA ASN A 56 -5.54 24.89 -27.80
C ASN A 56 -6.74 24.72 -26.85
N GLY A 57 -7.77 23.96 -27.26
CA GLY A 57 -8.92 23.69 -26.39
C GLY A 57 -8.58 22.97 -25.08
N GLY A 58 -7.49 22.20 -25.02
CA GLY A 58 -6.99 21.63 -23.77
C GLY A 58 -6.01 22.51 -23.02
N LEU A 59 -5.29 23.41 -23.69
CA LEU A 59 -4.45 24.41 -23.05
C LEU A 59 -5.27 25.46 -22.30
N ASP A 60 -6.47 25.80 -22.79
CA ASP A 60 -7.42 26.69 -22.11
C ASP A 60 -7.85 26.13 -20.75
N GLN A 61 -7.90 24.80 -20.61
CA GLN A 61 -8.18 24.13 -19.33
C GLN A 61 -6.95 24.07 -18.42
N TRP A 62 -5.73 24.25 -18.96
CA TRP A 62 -4.48 23.91 -18.27
C TRP A 62 -3.30 24.84 -18.59
N PRO A 63 -3.40 26.16 -18.32
CA PRO A 63 -2.42 27.15 -18.80
C PRO A 63 -1.00 27.00 -18.20
N LEU A 64 -0.85 26.26 -17.09
CA LEU A 64 0.39 26.17 -16.31
C LEU A 64 1.37 25.05 -16.74
N VAL A 65 1.01 24.17 -17.68
CA VAL A 65 1.89 23.06 -18.11
C VAL A 65 2.69 23.48 -19.35
N THR A 66 3.73 24.29 -19.14
CA THR A 66 4.57 24.80 -20.24
C THR A 66 5.86 24.01 -20.43
N ALA A 67 6.51 23.56 -19.35
CA ALA A 67 7.83 22.90 -19.42
C ALA A 67 7.81 21.35 -19.46
N LEU A 68 6.71 20.73 -19.02
CA LEU A 68 6.61 19.25 -18.86
C LEU A 68 5.51 18.62 -19.74
N ARG A 69 5.18 19.27 -20.86
CA ARG A 69 4.07 18.86 -21.75
C ARG A 69 4.15 17.41 -22.25
N ARG A 70 5.33 16.79 -22.28
CA ARG A 70 5.51 15.37 -22.66
C ARG A 70 5.17 14.37 -21.55
N ARG A 71 4.96 14.82 -20.31
CA ARG A 71 4.69 13.95 -19.16
C ARG A 71 3.21 14.00 -18.81
N GLN A 72 2.51 12.89 -19.01
CA GLN A 72 1.08 12.74 -18.62
C GLN A 72 0.82 13.17 -17.16
N ARG A 73 1.72 12.83 -16.25
CA ARG A 73 1.60 13.24 -14.83
C ARG A 73 1.52 14.76 -14.66
N ALA A 74 2.18 15.56 -15.48
CA ALA A 74 2.15 17.01 -15.35
C ALA A 74 0.75 17.60 -15.67
N TRP A 75 0.06 17.00 -16.63
CA TRP A 75 -1.31 17.35 -17.01
C TRP A 75 -2.34 16.86 -16.00
N ASP A 76 -2.10 15.68 -15.44
CA ASP A 76 -3.05 15.02 -14.55
C ASP A 76 -2.99 15.53 -13.11
N LEU A 77 -1.79 15.92 -12.64
CA LEU A 77 -1.55 16.25 -11.24
C LEU A 77 -2.47 17.36 -10.69
N PRO A 78 -2.78 18.47 -11.40
CA PRO A 78 -3.61 19.50 -10.77
C PRO A 78 -5.09 19.09 -10.60
N MET A 79 -5.66 18.22 -11.47
CA MET A 79 -6.99 17.65 -11.22
C MET A 79 -6.96 16.79 -9.96
N VAL A 80 -5.95 15.93 -9.89
CA VAL A 80 -5.72 15.01 -8.78
C VAL A 80 -5.57 15.78 -7.46
N THR A 81 -4.85 16.91 -7.45
CA THR A 81 -4.70 17.77 -6.28
C THR A 81 -6.02 18.39 -5.85
N VAL A 82 -6.85 18.86 -6.79
CA VAL A 82 -8.18 19.42 -6.49
C VAL A 82 -9.11 18.34 -5.93
N GLU A 83 -9.15 17.15 -6.54
CA GLU A 83 -9.97 16.04 -6.06
C GLU A 83 -9.53 15.58 -4.66
N PHE A 84 -8.23 15.52 -4.38
CA PHE A 84 -7.70 15.21 -3.06
C PHE A 84 -8.02 16.30 -2.02
N GLY A 85 -7.88 17.58 -2.39
CA GLY A 85 -8.25 18.71 -1.53
C GLY A 85 -9.73 18.66 -1.16
N SER A 86 -10.60 18.40 -2.13
CA SER A 86 -12.04 18.25 -1.91
C SER A 86 -12.36 17.10 -0.94
N LEU A 87 -11.67 15.95 -1.05
CA LEU A 87 -11.80 14.85 -0.10
C LEU A 87 -11.36 15.24 1.31
N MET A 88 -10.25 15.97 1.43
CA MET A 88 -9.76 16.46 2.72
C MET A 88 -10.75 17.44 3.36
N ASP A 89 -11.31 18.37 2.58
CA ASP A 89 -12.24 19.39 3.08
C ASP A 89 -13.55 18.79 3.60
N GLN A 90 -14.05 17.74 2.94
CA GLN A 90 -15.29 17.04 3.32
C GLN A 90 -15.10 16.00 4.44
N SER A 91 -13.86 15.73 4.83
CA SER A 91 -13.53 14.68 5.79
C SER A 91 -13.63 15.14 7.24
N ASP A 92 -14.11 14.25 8.11
CA ASP A 92 -13.95 14.39 9.56
C ASP A 92 -12.49 14.19 9.99
N MET A 93 -12.17 14.43 11.26
CA MET A 93 -10.78 14.31 11.76
C MET A 93 -10.19 12.90 11.52
N THR A 94 -10.98 11.86 11.74
CA THR A 94 -10.55 10.47 11.53
C THR A 94 -10.22 10.20 10.07
N SER A 95 -11.08 10.64 9.15
CA SER A 95 -10.88 10.47 7.71
C SER A 95 -9.72 11.32 7.20
N LYS A 96 -9.53 12.55 7.72
CA LYS A 96 -8.36 13.39 7.44
C LYS A 96 -7.07 12.71 7.88
N ALA A 97 -6.99 12.24 9.13
CA ALA A 97 -5.82 11.52 9.64
C ALA A 97 -5.49 10.28 8.79
N ARG A 98 -6.51 9.51 8.40
CA ARG A 98 -6.36 8.36 7.49
C ARG A 98 -5.82 8.80 6.13
N LEU A 99 -6.47 9.76 5.47
CA LEU A 99 -6.10 10.27 4.15
C LEU A 99 -4.66 10.78 4.13
N MET A 100 -4.24 11.51 5.17
CA MET A 100 -2.85 11.95 5.33
C MET A 100 -1.90 10.76 5.45
N ALA A 101 -2.19 9.81 6.34
CA ALA A 101 -1.31 8.66 6.55
C ALA A 101 -1.17 7.77 5.31
N VAL A 102 -2.26 7.51 4.57
CA VAL A 102 -2.23 6.72 3.32
C VAL A 102 -1.64 7.48 2.12
N SER A 103 -1.39 8.78 2.27
CA SER A 103 -0.72 9.63 1.29
C SER A 103 0.78 9.77 1.55
N THR A 104 1.30 9.13 2.60
CA THR A 104 2.75 9.07 2.81
C THR A 104 3.43 8.28 1.70
N LYS A 105 4.69 8.63 1.41
CA LYS A 105 5.50 8.00 0.35
C LYS A 105 5.57 6.47 0.46
N THR A 106 5.61 5.95 1.69
CA THR A 106 5.77 4.53 1.99
C THR A 106 4.43 3.80 2.12
N SER A 107 3.35 4.43 2.58
CA SER A 107 2.08 3.73 2.83
C SER A 107 1.52 2.89 1.68
N GLY A 108 1.79 3.27 0.42
CA GLY A 108 1.27 2.61 -0.76
C GLY A 108 2.21 1.60 -1.43
N THR A 109 3.44 1.43 -0.92
CA THR A 109 4.47 0.58 -1.54
C THR A 109 4.04 -0.89 -1.67
N TRP A 110 3.25 -1.38 -0.71
CA TRP A 110 2.71 -2.74 -0.73
C TRP A 110 1.83 -3.04 -1.96
N LEU A 111 1.20 -2.03 -2.57
CA LEU A 111 0.42 -2.18 -3.81
C LEU A 111 1.29 -2.49 -5.02
N HIS A 112 2.59 -2.26 -4.92
CA HIS A 112 3.59 -2.58 -5.94
C HIS A 112 4.40 -3.83 -5.60
N ALA A 113 4.15 -4.46 -4.45
CA ALA A 113 4.82 -5.68 -4.04
C ALA A 113 4.41 -6.84 -4.96
N LEU A 114 5.38 -7.67 -5.34
CA LEU A 114 5.06 -8.93 -6.03
C LEU A 114 4.39 -9.90 -5.05
N PRO A 115 3.23 -10.49 -5.39
CA PRO A 115 2.49 -11.40 -4.52
C PRO A 115 3.16 -12.77 -4.47
N VAL A 116 4.26 -12.87 -3.72
CA VAL A 116 5.10 -14.08 -3.64
C VAL A 116 5.00 -14.68 -2.24
N SER A 117 4.54 -15.93 -2.15
CA SER A 117 4.36 -16.65 -0.88
C SER A 117 5.68 -16.89 -0.14
N SER A 118 6.74 -17.25 -0.84
CA SER A 118 8.07 -17.49 -0.25
C SER A 118 8.70 -16.24 0.38
N LEU A 119 8.30 -15.05 -0.08
CA LEU A 119 8.70 -13.77 0.51
C LEU A 119 7.74 -13.30 1.60
N GLY A 120 6.64 -14.02 1.84
CA GLY A 120 5.58 -13.62 2.75
C GLY A 120 4.80 -12.39 2.28
N ASN A 121 4.76 -12.17 0.96
CA ASN A 121 4.06 -11.06 0.30
C ASN A 121 2.68 -11.41 -0.26
N LEU A 122 2.36 -12.70 -0.34
CA LEU A 122 1.07 -13.16 -0.83
C LEU A 122 0.00 -12.95 0.26
N LEU A 123 -0.94 -12.03 0.00
CA LEU A 123 -2.12 -11.85 0.83
C LEU A 123 -3.23 -12.79 0.37
N ASP A 124 -3.99 -13.36 1.32
CA ASP A 124 -5.26 -13.99 1.03
C ASP A 124 -6.35 -12.93 0.72
N ASP A 125 -7.45 -13.36 0.10
CA ASP A 125 -8.54 -12.49 -0.35
C ASP A 125 -9.10 -11.61 0.76
N ASN A 126 -9.21 -12.13 1.99
CA ASN A 126 -9.74 -11.37 3.11
C ASN A 126 -8.71 -10.35 3.59
N THR A 127 -7.46 -10.74 3.77
CA THR A 127 -6.41 -9.76 4.13
C THR A 127 -6.30 -8.65 3.08
N LEU A 128 -6.40 -8.98 1.79
CA LEU A 128 -6.39 -7.99 0.71
C LEU A 128 -7.62 -7.08 0.76
N ARG A 129 -8.83 -7.64 0.86
CA ARG A 129 -10.11 -6.90 0.97
C ARG A 129 -10.06 -5.90 2.10
N ILE A 130 -9.62 -6.34 3.28
CA ILE A 130 -9.62 -5.50 4.45
C ILE A 130 -8.50 -4.45 4.38
N SER A 131 -7.33 -4.79 3.83
CA SER A 131 -6.25 -3.81 3.57
C SER A 131 -6.72 -2.68 2.65
N PHE A 132 -7.45 -3.00 1.58
CA PHE A 132 -8.07 -1.99 0.72
C PHE A 132 -9.13 -1.17 1.46
N GLY A 133 -10.02 -1.81 2.21
CA GLY A 133 -11.06 -1.09 2.91
C GLY A 133 -10.53 -0.17 4.01
N LEU A 134 -9.50 -0.57 4.76
CA LEU A 134 -8.78 0.32 5.67
C LEU A 134 -8.16 1.49 4.92
N ARG A 135 -7.42 1.22 3.84
CA ARG A 135 -6.78 2.27 3.04
C ARG A 135 -7.79 3.29 2.50
N LEU A 136 -8.97 2.85 2.09
CA LEU A 136 -10.03 3.68 1.51
C LEU A 136 -11.05 4.22 2.51
N GLY A 137 -11.03 3.79 3.77
CA GLY A 137 -12.06 4.14 4.75
C GLY A 137 -13.43 3.50 4.46
N SER A 138 -13.45 2.36 3.79
CA SER A 138 -14.68 1.64 3.44
C SER A 138 -15.23 0.83 4.61
N ARG A 139 -16.53 0.50 4.54
CA ARG A 139 -17.16 -0.43 5.48
C ARG A 139 -16.56 -1.84 5.32
N LEU A 140 -16.09 -2.41 6.40
CA LEU A 140 -15.37 -3.68 6.43
C LEU A 140 -16.19 -4.84 6.99
N CYS A 141 -17.02 -4.55 7.99
CA CYS A 141 -17.80 -5.55 8.70
C CYS A 141 -19.15 -4.98 9.15
N GLN A 142 -20.02 -5.86 9.62
CA GLN A 142 -21.21 -5.42 10.36
C GLN A 142 -20.81 -5.05 11.79
N PRO A 143 -21.46 -4.05 12.40
CA PRO A 143 -21.24 -3.74 13.80
C PRO A 143 -21.43 -4.99 14.67
N HIS A 144 -20.48 -5.23 15.58
CA HIS A 144 -20.49 -6.43 16.43
C HIS A 144 -19.75 -6.17 17.75
N MET A 145 -19.93 -7.08 18.70
CA MET A 145 -19.23 -7.01 19.99
C MET A 145 -17.88 -7.72 19.88
N CYS A 146 -16.80 -7.01 20.19
CA CYS A 146 -15.46 -7.59 20.28
C CYS A 146 -15.33 -8.43 21.56
N ARG A 147 -14.42 -9.41 21.57
CA ARG A 147 -14.07 -10.20 22.76
C ARG A 147 -13.51 -9.34 23.92
N CYS A 148 -13.06 -8.13 23.64
CA CYS A 148 -12.68 -7.19 24.71
C CYS A 148 -13.87 -6.51 25.38
N GLY A 149 -15.08 -6.63 24.84
CA GLY A 149 -16.31 -5.99 25.33
C GLY A 149 -16.71 -4.73 24.56
N GLU A 150 -15.81 -4.15 23.75
CA GLU A 150 -16.09 -2.95 22.97
C GLU A 150 -16.94 -3.24 21.73
N VAL A 151 -17.79 -2.28 21.36
CA VAL A 151 -18.56 -2.32 20.11
C VAL A 151 -17.64 -1.93 18.96
N VAL A 152 -17.52 -2.82 17.98
CA VAL A 152 -16.84 -2.56 16.72
C VAL A 152 -17.86 -1.98 15.76
N ASP A 153 -17.54 -0.84 15.15
CA ASP A 153 -18.37 -0.21 14.15
C ASP A 153 -18.21 -0.88 12.77
N GLN A 154 -18.92 -0.36 11.78
CA GLN A 154 -18.87 -0.87 10.41
C GLN A 154 -17.48 -0.72 9.73
N TYR A 155 -16.63 0.17 10.24
CA TYR A 155 -15.30 0.43 9.68
C TYR A 155 -14.23 -0.48 10.29
N GLY A 156 -14.53 -1.21 11.37
CA GLY A 156 -13.64 -2.24 11.90
C GLY A 156 -12.33 -1.73 12.50
N LEU A 157 -12.19 -0.41 12.73
CA LEU A 157 -10.94 0.22 13.17
C LEU A 157 -10.50 -0.23 14.56
N HIS A 158 -11.43 -0.71 15.39
CA HIS A 158 -11.14 -1.23 16.73
C HIS A 158 -10.02 -2.30 16.73
N GLY A 159 -9.92 -3.12 15.68
CA GLY A 159 -8.90 -4.17 15.57
C GLY A 159 -7.46 -3.66 15.60
N LEU A 160 -7.24 -2.37 15.26
CA LEU A 160 -5.93 -1.70 15.20
C LEU A 160 -5.30 -1.51 16.58
N SER A 161 -6.12 -1.20 17.59
CA SER A 161 -5.67 -0.86 18.93
C SER A 161 -6.12 -1.85 20.01
N CYS A 162 -7.03 -2.78 19.69
CA CYS A 162 -7.54 -3.76 20.65
C CYS A 162 -6.43 -4.63 21.27
N LEU A 163 -6.36 -4.66 22.60
CA LEU A 163 -5.40 -5.48 23.37
C LEU A 163 -5.63 -6.98 23.19
N LYS A 164 -6.89 -7.39 22.94
CA LYS A 164 -7.25 -8.79 22.64
C LYS A 164 -7.20 -9.11 21.13
N SER A 165 -6.67 -8.21 20.31
CA SER A 165 -6.47 -8.45 18.87
C SER A 165 -5.50 -9.61 18.68
N ALA A 166 -6.01 -10.71 18.11
CA ALA A 166 -5.17 -11.85 17.77
C ALA A 166 -4.05 -11.39 16.81
N GLY A 167 -2.86 -11.97 16.96
CA GLY A 167 -1.74 -11.78 16.05
C GLY A 167 -0.86 -10.55 16.27
N ARG A 168 -1.15 -9.62 17.21
CA ARG A 168 -0.28 -8.46 17.49
C ARG A 168 1.19 -8.86 17.69
N HIS A 169 1.44 -9.83 18.55
CA HIS A 169 2.79 -10.35 18.81
C HIS A 169 3.41 -11.02 17.58
N SER A 170 2.63 -11.81 16.83
CA SER A 170 3.13 -12.46 15.60
C SER A 170 3.56 -11.45 14.54
N ARG A 171 2.89 -10.30 14.47
CA ARG A 171 3.18 -9.24 13.49
C ARG A 171 4.38 -8.40 13.90
N HIS A 172 4.51 -8.12 15.19
CA HIS A 172 5.72 -7.56 15.79
C HIS A 172 6.94 -8.42 15.55
N ALA A 173 6.83 -9.71 15.83
CA ALA A 173 7.86 -10.68 15.51
C ALA A 173 8.16 -10.70 14.00
N SER A 174 7.15 -10.61 13.13
CA SER A 174 7.36 -10.58 11.68
C SER A 174 8.08 -9.31 11.19
N LEU A 175 7.84 -8.14 11.79
CA LEU A 175 8.56 -6.90 11.45
C LEU A 175 10.01 -7.01 11.90
N ASN A 176 10.25 -7.46 13.14
CA ASN A 176 11.59 -7.68 13.68
C ASN A 176 12.38 -8.70 12.86
N GLU A 177 11.74 -9.80 12.46
CA GLU A 177 12.34 -10.80 11.59
C GLU A 177 12.66 -10.25 10.21
N SER A 178 11.87 -9.31 9.68
CA SER A 178 12.20 -8.62 8.44
C SER A 178 13.43 -7.70 8.57
N VAL A 179 13.61 -7.03 9.71
CA VAL A 179 14.84 -6.25 10.00
C VAL A 179 16.04 -7.17 10.06
N ARG A 180 15.92 -8.27 10.82
CA ARG A 180 16.97 -9.27 10.97
C ARG A 180 17.37 -9.89 9.64
N ARG A 181 16.41 -10.30 8.80
CA ARG A 181 16.69 -10.88 7.47
C ARG A 181 17.33 -9.89 6.52
N ALA A 182 16.91 -8.61 6.57
CA ALA A 182 17.51 -7.57 5.74
C ALA A 182 18.96 -7.28 6.17
N LEU A 183 19.25 -7.20 7.48
CA LEU A 183 20.61 -7.08 8.01
C LEU A 183 21.47 -8.30 7.62
N PHE A 184 20.93 -9.50 7.79
CA PHE A 184 21.65 -10.73 7.43
C PHE A 184 21.97 -10.79 5.94
N SER A 185 21.03 -10.41 5.08
CA SER A 185 21.24 -10.33 3.64
C SER A 185 22.26 -9.24 3.26
N ALA A 186 22.44 -8.23 4.12
CA ALA A 186 23.47 -7.21 4.00
C ALA A 186 24.81 -7.63 4.63
N GLN A 187 24.99 -8.93 4.92
CA GLN A 187 26.16 -9.51 5.58
C GLN A 187 26.44 -8.92 6.97
N VAL A 188 25.40 -8.42 7.66
CA VAL A 188 25.47 -7.97 9.05
C VAL A 188 24.67 -8.95 9.91
N PRO A 189 25.32 -9.91 10.58
CA PRO A 189 24.62 -10.84 11.46
C PRO A 189 23.90 -10.09 12.58
N ALA A 190 22.65 -10.47 12.83
CA ALA A 190 21.80 -9.83 13.82
C ALA A 190 20.93 -10.86 14.53
N VAL A 191 20.61 -10.57 15.79
CA VAL A 191 19.76 -11.40 16.66
C VAL A 191 18.52 -10.60 17.07
N VAL A 192 17.39 -11.29 17.14
CA VAL A 192 16.14 -10.77 17.71
C VAL A 192 16.05 -11.28 19.14
N GLU A 193 15.52 -10.48 20.03
CA GLU A 193 15.41 -10.76 21.47
C GLU A 193 16.75 -11.14 22.12
N PRO A 194 17.78 -10.27 22.06
CA PRO A 194 19.11 -10.57 22.56
C PRO A 194 19.09 -11.02 24.02
N LEU A 195 19.94 -11.98 24.35
CA LEU A 195 20.15 -12.46 25.70
C LEU A 195 20.87 -11.39 26.53
N GLY A 196 20.38 -11.16 27.74
CA GLY A 196 20.87 -10.09 28.60
C GLY A 196 19.97 -8.85 28.55
N ARG A 197 19.57 -8.38 29.72
CA ARG A 197 18.99 -7.05 29.89
C ARG A 197 20.13 -6.07 30.12
N SER A 198 19.95 -4.80 29.76
CA SER A 198 20.86 -3.77 30.24
C SER A 198 20.93 -3.86 31.77
N ARG A 199 22.16 -3.82 32.29
CA ARG A 199 22.49 -4.18 33.68
C ARG A 199 21.78 -3.27 34.69
N ASP A 200 21.47 -2.04 34.28
CA ASP A 200 20.98 -0.99 35.17
C ASP A 200 19.44 -0.82 35.11
N ASP A 201 18.80 -1.10 33.99
CA ASP A 201 17.39 -0.78 33.74
C ASP A 201 16.50 -2.00 33.43
N GLY A 202 17.08 -3.19 33.26
CA GLY A 202 16.30 -4.39 32.95
C GLY A 202 15.68 -4.36 31.54
N LEU A 203 16.06 -3.41 30.69
CA LEU A 203 15.48 -3.23 29.37
C LEU A 203 16.15 -4.14 28.34
N ARG A 204 15.35 -4.56 27.35
CA ARG A 204 15.78 -5.41 26.25
C ARG A 204 15.25 -4.84 24.93
N PRO A 205 16.12 -4.44 23.99
CA PRO A 205 15.68 -4.02 22.66
C PRO A 205 15.16 -5.23 21.89
N ASP A 206 14.39 -4.98 20.84
CA ASP A 206 13.84 -6.06 20.01
C ASP A 206 14.91 -6.83 19.25
N GLY A 207 16.01 -6.17 18.89
CA GLY A 207 17.14 -6.85 18.28
C GLY A 207 18.41 -6.03 18.30
N LYS A 208 19.51 -6.70 17.98
CA LYS A 208 20.82 -6.06 17.83
C LYS A 208 21.70 -6.74 16.79
N THR A 209 22.67 -6.01 16.25
CA THR A 209 23.73 -6.58 15.42
C THR A 209 24.78 -7.26 16.29
N MET A 210 25.38 -8.33 15.75
CA MET A 210 26.46 -9.08 16.42
C MET A 210 27.85 -8.54 16.07
N ILE A 211 27.91 -7.62 15.11
CA ILE A 211 29.11 -6.92 14.67
C ILE A 211 28.81 -5.41 14.63
N PRO A 212 29.85 -4.56 14.64
CA PRO A 212 29.68 -3.12 14.46
C PRO A 212 28.89 -2.76 13.21
N TRP A 213 27.89 -1.90 13.38
CA TRP A 213 27.06 -1.36 12.31
C TRP A 213 27.67 -0.09 11.71
N LYS A 214 28.08 0.85 12.56
CA LYS A 214 28.61 2.17 12.16
C LYS A 214 29.61 2.64 13.22
N ASN A 215 30.74 3.21 12.78
CA ASN A 215 31.76 3.80 13.67
C ASN A 215 32.29 2.87 14.79
N GLY A 216 32.28 1.56 14.58
CA GLY A 216 32.69 0.59 15.61
C GLY A 216 31.59 0.24 16.62
N GLU A 217 30.40 0.84 16.52
CA GLU A 217 29.28 0.61 17.44
C GLU A 217 28.32 -0.46 16.91
N GLU A 218 27.85 -1.35 17.80
CA GLU A 218 26.71 -2.23 17.52
C GLU A 218 25.44 -1.41 17.28
N LEU A 219 24.53 -1.90 16.43
CA LEU A 219 23.19 -1.35 16.28
C LEU A 219 22.24 -2.14 17.18
N ALA A 220 21.43 -1.44 17.96
CA ALA A 220 20.26 -1.99 18.64
C ALA A 220 19.00 -1.30 18.10
N TRP A 221 17.90 -2.04 17.94
CA TRP A 221 16.64 -1.47 17.47
C TRP A 221 15.44 -1.96 18.27
N ASP A 222 14.37 -1.16 18.25
CA ASP A 222 13.08 -1.48 18.85
C ASP A 222 11.98 -1.05 17.89
N VAL A 223 11.13 -2.00 17.47
CA VAL A 223 10.02 -1.75 16.55
C VAL A 223 8.80 -1.32 17.36
N THR A 224 8.26 -0.17 17.02
CA THR A 224 7.00 0.32 17.59
C THR A 224 6.02 0.68 16.49
N VAL A 225 4.80 0.15 16.61
CA VAL A 225 3.72 0.41 15.65
C VAL A 225 2.55 1.02 16.41
N VAL A 226 2.17 2.23 16.02
CA VAL A 226 1.12 3.01 16.68
C VAL A 226 -0.10 3.11 15.78
N ASP A 227 -1.28 2.99 16.38
CA ASP A 227 -2.53 3.24 15.68
C ASP A 227 -2.70 4.72 15.38
N THR A 228 -2.58 5.10 14.10
CA THR A 228 -2.79 6.48 13.61
C THR A 228 -4.13 7.03 14.06
N LEU A 229 -5.18 6.20 14.09
CA LEU A 229 -6.56 6.62 14.33
C LEU A 229 -6.98 6.43 15.79
N ALA A 230 -6.04 6.13 16.69
CA ALA A 230 -6.33 6.03 18.10
C ALA A 230 -6.91 7.37 18.62
N LYS A 231 -7.86 7.28 19.55
CA LYS A 231 -8.53 8.47 20.13
C LYS A 231 -7.54 9.49 20.71
N SER A 232 -6.42 9.03 21.26
CA SER A 232 -5.35 9.87 21.81
C SER A 232 -4.51 10.58 20.76
N TYR A 233 -4.54 10.13 19.50
CA TYR A 233 -3.69 10.61 18.42
C TYR A 233 -4.44 11.33 17.31
N VAL A 234 -5.71 11.00 17.08
CA VAL A 234 -6.48 11.44 15.91
C VAL A 234 -6.39 12.95 15.69
N GLY A 235 -6.48 13.76 16.75
CA GLY A 235 -6.37 15.22 16.65
C GLY A 235 -5.00 15.72 16.17
N LYS A 236 -3.91 15.07 16.60
CA LYS A 236 -2.55 15.40 16.14
C LYS A 236 -2.31 14.87 14.72
N THR A 237 -2.72 13.63 14.44
CA THR A 237 -2.49 12.97 13.15
C THR A 237 -3.35 13.53 12.02
N SER A 238 -4.46 14.20 12.33
CA SER A 238 -5.27 14.91 11.33
C SER A 238 -4.65 16.21 10.84
N GLU A 239 -3.60 16.68 11.50
CA GLU A 239 -2.88 17.92 11.18
C GLU A 239 -1.43 17.65 10.77
N ILE A 240 -0.79 16.68 11.43
CA ILE A 240 0.62 16.35 11.23
C ILE A 240 0.74 14.87 10.87
N MET A 241 1.15 14.64 9.62
CA MET A 241 1.39 13.30 9.08
C MET A 241 2.47 12.57 9.88
N GLY A 242 2.19 11.33 10.29
CA GLY A 242 3.17 10.52 11.02
C GLY A 242 3.38 10.94 12.48
N ALA A 243 2.57 11.84 13.04
CA ALA A 243 2.80 12.36 14.38
C ALA A 243 2.74 11.28 15.48
N ALA A 244 1.93 10.23 15.31
CA ALA A 244 1.81 9.18 16.32
C ALA A 244 3.08 8.32 16.40
N ALA A 245 3.69 8.04 15.24
CA ALA A 245 4.96 7.33 15.20
C ALA A 245 6.12 8.20 15.73
N GLU A 246 6.09 9.52 15.52
CA GLU A 246 7.11 10.46 16.05
C GLU A 246 7.16 10.40 17.58
N ASP A 247 6.01 10.57 18.21
CA ASP A 247 5.89 10.51 19.66
C ASP A 247 6.31 9.14 20.21
N ALA A 248 6.12 8.07 19.43
CA ALA A 248 6.58 6.75 19.82
C ALA A 248 8.09 6.56 19.68
N GLU A 249 8.73 7.13 18.66
CA GLU A 249 10.19 7.15 18.57
C GLU A 249 10.81 7.93 19.72
N GLU A 250 10.28 9.12 20.03
CA GLU A 250 10.77 9.95 21.14
C GLU A 250 10.67 9.23 22.49
N ARG A 251 9.53 8.58 22.75
CA ARG A 251 9.37 7.76 23.96
C ARG A 251 10.31 6.57 24.00
N ASN A 252 10.56 5.92 22.85
CA ASN A 252 11.53 4.83 22.79
C ASN A 252 12.96 5.32 23.04
N ILE A 253 13.35 6.47 22.50
CA ILE A 253 14.66 7.08 22.77
C ILE A 253 14.81 7.37 24.26
N GLN A 254 13.79 7.98 24.88
CA GLN A 254 13.79 8.26 26.33
C GLN A 254 13.85 6.97 27.15
N LYS A 255 13.09 5.94 26.77
CA LYS A 255 13.07 4.63 27.43
C LYS A 255 14.45 3.97 27.39
N TYR A 256 15.16 4.03 26.26
CA TYR A 256 16.40 3.29 26.04
C TYR A 256 17.67 4.14 26.15
N GLN A 257 17.64 5.26 26.89
CA GLN A 257 18.82 6.12 27.09
C GLN A 257 20.03 5.36 27.66
N GLY A 258 19.80 4.40 28.57
CA GLY A 258 20.88 3.56 29.13
C GLY A 258 21.56 2.70 28.05
N ILE A 259 20.78 2.09 27.15
CA ILE A 259 21.28 1.29 26.02
C ILE A 259 21.99 2.17 24.99
N ALA A 260 21.46 3.37 24.73
CA ALA A 260 22.03 4.32 23.79
C ALA A 260 23.42 4.83 24.20
N SER A 261 23.83 4.66 25.47
CA SER A 261 25.18 4.97 25.94
C SER A 261 26.23 3.94 25.55
N GLN A 262 25.82 2.73 25.18
CA GLN A 262 26.70 1.57 24.92
C GLN A 262 26.70 1.13 23.45
N CYS A 263 25.69 1.54 22.68
CA CYS A 263 25.52 1.17 21.29
C CYS A 263 24.67 2.20 20.56
N LEU A 264 24.63 2.12 19.23
CA LEU A 264 23.74 2.92 18.42
C LEU A 264 22.31 2.38 18.52
N PHE A 265 21.50 2.99 19.37
CA PHE A 265 20.09 2.67 19.47
C PHE A 265 19.25 3.41 18.43
N VAL A 266 18.41 2.68 17.69
CA VAL A 266 17.50 3.25 16.68
C VAL A 266 16.06 2.78 16.93
N PRO A 267 15.12 3.67 17.29
CA PRO A 267 13.71 3.31 17.32
C PRO A 267 13.18 3.17 15.88
N LEU A 268 12.41 2.13 15.62
CA LEU A 268 11.73 1.94 14.34
C LEU A 268 10.25 2.24 14.53
N GLY A 269 9.91 3.53 14.45
CA GLY A 269 8.55 4.02 14.63
C GLY A 269 7.73 3.99 13.35
N PHE A 270 6.59 3.30 13.43
CA PHE A 270 5.63 3.17 12.34
C PHE A 270 4.21 3.49 12.79
N GLU A 271 3.41 3.95 11.85
CA GLU A 271 1.96 4.07 11.98
C GLU A 271 1.25 2.91 11.27
N THR A 272 0.05 2.56 11.73
CA THR A 272 -0.78 1.46 11.18
C THR A 272 -1.06 1.60 9.68
N PHE A 273 -1.11 2.81 9.14
CA PHE A 273 -1.33 3.07 7.72
C PHE A 273 -0.05 3.20 6.88
N GLY A 274 1.12 2.99 7.50
CA GLY A 274 2.41 2.91 6.80
C GLY A 274 3.22 4.21 6.76
N SER A 275 2.89 5.20 7.59
CA SER A 275 3.76 6.35 7.85
C SER A 275 5.01 5.89 8.60
N TRP A 276 6.18 6.28 8.11
CA TRP A 276 7.46 6.00 8.75
C TRP A 276 8.07 7.30 9.25
N ARG A 277 8.83 7.22 10.32
CA ARG A 277 9.56 8.38 10.85
C ARG A 277 11.02 8.42 10.38
N PRO A 278 11.73 9.53 10.63
CA PRO A 278 13.09 9.71 10.14
C PRO A 278 14.04 8.60 10.56
N ALA A 279 14.04 8.16 11.83
CA ALA A 279 14.98 7.13 12.30
C ALA A 279 14.74 5.79 11.60
N ALA A 280 13.48 5.34 11.51
CA ALA A 280 13.11 4.16 10.73
C ALA A 280 13.50 4.27 9.25
N THR A 281 13.24 5.42 8.64
CA THR A 281 13.53 5.67 7.22
C THR A 281 15.04 5.66 6.94
N GLU A 282 15.82 6.32 7.79
CA GLU A 282 17.28 6.38 7.68
C GLU A 282 17.92 5.00 7.83
N LEU A 283 17.51 4.22 8.85
CA LEU A 283 18.05 2.88 9.04
C LEU A 283 17.70 1.97 7.87
N ILE A 284 16.44 1.93 7.44
CA ILE A 284 16.02 1.05 6.34
C ILE A 284 16.74 1.43 5.03
N ASN A 285 16.95 2.72 4.76
CA ASN A 285 17.75 3.17 3.61
C ASN A 285 19.22 2.76 3.74
N ALA A 286 19.81 2.85 4.94
CA ALA A 286 21.19 2.44 5.20
C ALA A 286 21.37 0.91 5.04
N ILE A 287 20.40 0.11 5.51
CA ILE A 287 20.35 -1.34 5.25
C ILE A 287 20.22 -1.59 3.74
N GLY A 288 19.32 -0.88 3.07
CA GLY A 288 19.14 -0.95 1.61
C GLY A 288 20.43 -0.67 0.83
N LYS A 289 21.22 0.31 1.27
CA LYS A 289 22.52 0.62 0.66
C LYS A 289 23.54 -0.51 0.87
N LYS A 290 23.68 -1.02 2.09
CA LYS A 290 24.60 -2.14 2.39
C LYS A 290 24.22 -3.44 1.67
N LEU A 291 22.93 -3.72 1.51
CA LEU A 291 22.44 -4.84 0.71
C LEU A 291 22.98 -4.80 -0.72
N VAL A 292 23.01 -3.60 -1.30
CA VAL A 292 23.46 -3.40 -2.67
C VAL A 292 24.97 -3.53 -2.77
N GLU A 293 25.71 -2.99 -1.79
CA GLU A 293 27.16 -3.14 -1.68
C GLU A 293 27.54 -4.64 -1.61
N ALA A 294 26.94 -5.39 -0.68
CA ALA A 294 27.16 -6.83 -0.53
C ALA A 294 26.81 -7.62 -1.80
N PHE A 295 25.75 -7.23 -2.50
CA PHE A 295 25.35 -7.88 -3.75
C PHE A 295 26.33 -7.60 -4.90
N ILE A 296 26.80 -6.36 -5.04
CA ILE A 296 27.78 -5.97 -6.06
C ILE A 296 29.08 -6.73 -5.88
N GLU A 297 29.56 -6.87 -4.64
CA GLU A 297 30.75 -7.65 -4.31
C GLU A 297 30.62 -9.13 -4.73
N THR A 298 29.40 -9.67 -4.66
CA THR A 298 29.14 -11.08 -4.99
C THR A 298 28.84 -11.31 -6.48
N SER A 299 28.23 -10.34 -7.18
CA SER A 299 27.59 -10.57 -8.49
C SER A 299 28.09 -9.67 -9.64
N GLY A 300 28.88 -8.63 -9.35
CA GLY A 300 29.52 -7.77 -10.37
C GLY A 300 28.60 -6.80 -11.14
N ASP A 301 27.28 -6.75 -10.88
CA ASP A 301 26.32 -5.97 -11.68
C ASP A 301 25.57 -4.91 -10.84
N SER A 302 25.74 -3.62 -11.19
CA SER A 302 25.67 -2.53 -10.19
C SER A 302 24.51 -1.52 -10.30
N LYS A 303 24.01 -1.21 -11.51
CA LYS A 303 23.23 0.03 -11.71
C LYS A 303 21.71 -0.06 -11.54
N VAL A 304 21.10 -1.24 -11.65
CA VAL A 304 19.63 -1.40 -11.57
C VAL A 304 19.18 -1.85 -10.17
N MET A 305 20.09 -2.37 -9.34
CA MET A 305 19.73 -3.08 -8.11
C MET A 305 19.43 -2.18 -6.90
N HIS A 306 20.05 -1.00 -6.80
CA HIS A 306 19.90 -0.12 -5.62
C HIS A 306 18.45 0.34 -5.38
N GLN A 307 17.77 0.76 -6.43
CA GLN A 307 16.37 1.18 -6.32
C GLN A 307 15.43 -0.02 -6.15
N VAL A 308 15.77 -1.18 -6.70
CA VAL A 308 14.91 -2.37 -6.66
C VAL A 308 14.89 -2.98 -5.27
N PHE A 309 16.03 -3.12 -4.58
CA PHE A 309 16.07 -3.73 -3.25
C PHE A 309 15.50 -2.82 -2.16
N GLY A 310 15.89 -1.54 -2.14
CA GLY A 310 15.35 -0.58 -1.16
C GLY A 310 13.83 -0.42 -1.29
N LYS A 311 13.33 -0.38 -2.53
CA LYS A 311 11.88 -0.35 -2.80
C LYS A 311 11.20 -1.64 -2.35
N ARG A 312 11.74 -2.82 -2.72
CA ARG A 312 11.18 -4.12 -2.29
C ARG A 312 11.14 -4.27 -0.78
N LEU A 313 12.16 -3.77 -0.08
CA LEU A 313 12.21 -3.78 1.37
C LEU A 313 11.08 -2.91 1.94
N ALA A 314 10.91 -1.69 1.43
CA ALA A 314 9.80 -0.82 1.81
C ALA A 314 8.42 -1.39 1.46
N ASP A 315 8.27 -2.02 0.29
CA ASP A 315 7.06 -2.73 -0.11
C ASP A 315 6.72 -3.82 0.92
N HIS A 316 7.73 -4.61 1.34
CA HIS A 316 7.56 -5.68 2.32
C HIS A 316 7.17 -5.17 3.71
N TYR A 317 7.84 -4.12 4.22
CA TYR A 317 7.51 -3.55 5.53
C TYR A 317 6.11 -2.95 5.56
N CYS A 318 5.75 -2.16 4.55
CA CYS A 318 4.41 -1.59 4.48
C CYS A 318 3.36 -2.68 4.37
N LEU A 319 3.60 -3.75 3.62
CA LEU A 319 2.69 -4.88 3.59
C LEU A 319 2.52 -5.49 5.00
N LYS A 320 3.61 -5.70 5.73
CA LYS A 320 3.56 -6.22 7.11
C LYS A 320 2.89 -5.26 8.09
N LEU A 321 3.00 -3.95 7.89
CA LEU A 321 2.28 -2.93 8.66
C LEU A 321 0.78 -2.93 8.34
N TYR A 322 0.38 -3.09 7.08
CA TYR A 322 -1.05 -3.29 6.77
C TYR A 322 -1.54 -4.62 7.32
N MET A 323 -0.73 -5.68 7.28
CA MET A 323 -1.04 -6.92 7.98
C MET A 323 -1.10 -6.73 9.50
N TRP A 324 -0.38 -5.75 10.09
CA TRP A 324 -0.42 -5.40 11.53
C TRP A 324 -1.86 -5.23 12.06
N THR A 325 -2.78 -4.93 11.16
CA THR A 325 -4.18 -4.68 11.47
C THR A 325 -5.01 -5.96 11.61
N PHE A 326 -4.51 -7.12 11.14
CA PHE A 326 -5.23 -8.41 11.16
C PHE A 326 -4.41 -9.56 11.73
N GLY A 327 -5.00 -10.35 12.62
CA GLY A 327 -4.49 -11.67 12.96
C GLY A 327 -5.64 -12.64 12.88
N ASN A 328 -5.47 -13.68 12.04
CA ASN A 328 -6.38 -14.80 11.83
C ASN A 328 -7.81 -14.53 12.29
N VAL A 329 -8.58 -13.81 11.47
CA VAL A 329 -10.05 -13.75 11.55
C VAL A 329 -10.59 -15.12 11.09
N ARG A 330 -10.19 -16.20 11.76
CA ARG A 330 -10.79 -17.54 11.60
C ARG A 330 -11.91 -17.78 12.61
N SER A 331 -12.11 -16.89 13.58
CA SER A 331 -13.04 -17.14 14.69
C SER A 331 -14.22 -16.17 14.78
N ALA A 332 -14.49 -15.32 13.78
CA ALA A 332 -15.55 -14.30 13.91
C ALA A 332 -16.42 -14.07 12.67
N GLU A 333 -16.37 -14.92 11.63
CA GLU A 333 -17.31 -14.81 10.52
C GLU A 333 -18.12 -16.11 10.40
N LYS A 334 -19.39 -16.05 10.85
CA LYS A 334 -20.44 -16.69 10.05
C LYS A 334 -20.42 -15.92 8.72
N PRO A 335 -20.21 -16.60 7.58
CA PRO A 335 -20.15 -15.92 6.30
C PRO A 335 -21.46 -15.17 6.07
N PHE A 336 -21.35 -13.92 5.61
CA PHE A 336 -22.45 -13.20 5.02
C PHE A 336 -23.07 -14.08 3.93
N ASN A 337 -24.33 -14.49 4.14
CA ASN A 337 -25.06 -15.37 3.23
C ASN A 337 -25.92 -14.50 2.29
N PRO A 338 -25.58 -14.36 1.01
CA PRO A 338 -26.37 -13.57 0.07
C PRO A 338 -27.63 -14.31 -0.44
N LYS A 339 -28.03 -15.46 0.12
CA LYS A 339 -29.22 -16.22 -0.32
C LYS A 339 -30.57 -15.61 0.09
N ALA A 340 -30.73 -14.31 -0.03
CA ALA A 340 -32.04 -13.66 0.06
C ALA A 340 -32.20 -12.58 -1.02
N GLN A 341 -31.84 -12.88 -2.27
CA GLN A 341 -32.52 -12.46 -3.51
C GLN A 341 -31.73 -12.96 -4.73
N ASP A 342 -32.43 -13.63 -5.64
CA ASP A 342 -32.05 -14.13 -6.98
C ASP A 342 -30.95 -15.21 -7.08
N GLN A 343 -31.38 -16.44 -7.43
CA GLN A 343 -30.50 -17.53 -7.87
C GLN A 343 -30.03 -17.28 -9.32
N PRO A 344 -28.74 -17.47 -9.65
CA PRO A 344 -28.26 -17.50 -11.04
C PRO A 344 -28.43 -18.89 -11.67
N ASP A 345 -28.86 -18.93 -12.93
CA ASP A 345 -28.99 -20.14 -13.74
C ASP A 345 -27.60 -20.76 -14.06
N MET A 346 -27.49 -22.09 -13.97
CA MET A 346 -26.32 -22.87 -14.39
C MET A 346 -26.36 -23.10 -15.91
N VAL A 347 -25.22 -22.95 -16.59
CA VAL A 347 -25.05 -23.38 -18.00
C VAL A 347 -23.83 -24.29 -18.10
N GLU A 348 -24.05 -25.52 -18.57
CA GLU A 348 -23.02 -26.50 -18.86
C GLU A 348 -22.42 -26.24 -20.25
N PHE A 349 -21.09 -26.29 -20.36
CA PHE A 349 -20.40 -26.29 -21.64
C PHE A 349 -19.40 -27.45 -21.67
N GLU A 350 -19.55 -28.30 -22.68
CA GLU A 350 -18.65 -29.42 -22.95
C GLU A 350 -17.56 -28.96 -23.94
N LYS A 351 -16.28 -29.14 -23.58
CA LYS A 351 -15.17 -29.00 -24.54
C LYS A 351 -14.91 -30.35 -25.21
N ALA A 352 -14.36 -30.29 -26.41
CA ALA A 352 -14.02 -31.45 -27.25
C ALA A 352 -12.98 -32.43 -26.65
N ASP A 353 -12.48 -32.20 -25.44
CA ASP A 353 -11.56 -33.07 -24.70
C ASP A 353 -12.19 -33.72 -23.44
N GLY A 354 -13.50 -33.56 -23.23
CA GLY A 354 -14.26 -34.35 -22.25
C GLY A 354 -14.07 -33.99 -20.77
N THR A 355 -13.55 -32.79 -20.46
CA THR A 355 -13.47 -32.32 -19.05
C THR A 355 -14.53 -31.27 -18.72
N GLU A 356 -15.43 -31.60 -17.78
CA GLU A 356 -16.46 -30.68 -17.29
C GLU A 356 -15.89 -29.67 -16.27
N ARG A 357 -16.26 -28.39 -16.40
CA ARG A 357 -16.10 -27.38 -15.35
C ARG A 357 -17.32 -26.46 -15.30
N HIS A 358 -17.83 -26.24 -14.09
CA HIS A 358 -18.96 -25.33 -13.84
C HIS A 358 -18.47 -23.89 -13.64
N LEU A 359 -19.07 -22.94 -14.37
CA LEU A 359 -18.81 -21.51 -14.24
C LEU A 359 -20.08 -20.79 -13.77
N TRP A 360 -20.01 -20.09 -12.64
CA TRP A 360 -21.13 -19.29 -12.13
C TRP A 360 -21.04 -17.86 -12.68
N ILE A 361 -22.01 -17.45 -13.51
CA ILE A 361 -22.09 -16.11 -14.10
C ILE A 361 -23.42 -15.49 -13.66
N SER A 362 -23.44 -14.20 -13.29
CA SER A 362 -24.70 -13.51 -12.97
C SER A 362 -25.60 -13.36 -14.21
N SER A 363 -26.92 -13.47 -14.04
CA SER A 363 -27.90 -13.49 -15.14
C SER A 363 -27.87 -12.22 -16.01
N GLU A 364 -27.46 -11.10 -15.44
CA GLU A 364 -27.32 -9.80 -16.12
C GLU A 364 -26.11 -9.77 -17.07
N THR A 365 -25.01 -10.43 -16.67
CA THR A 365 -23.80 -10.57 -17.49
C THR A 365 -24.05 -11.52 -18.66
N PHE A 366 -24.87 -12.55 -18.46
CA PHE A 366 -25.27 -13.50 -19.50
C PHE A 366 -26.13 -12.86 -20.60
N LYS A 367 -27.15 -12.07 -20.23
CA LYS A 367 -28.02 -11.35 -21.19
C LYS A 367 -27.20 -10.37 -22.03
N THR A 368 -26.27 -9.65 -21.41
CA THR A 368 -25.39 -8.67 -22.08
C THR A 368 -24.38 -9.35 -23.01
N ALA A 369 -23.85 -10.52 -22.65
CA ALA A 369 -22.95 -11.30 -23.49
C ALA A 369 -23.67 -11.89 -24.72
N ARG A 370 -24.87 -12.47 -24.53
CA ARG A 370 -25.65 -13.09 -25.61
C ARG A 370 -26.07 -12.07 -26.68
N GLN A 371 -26.45 -10.86 -26.27
CA GLN A 371 -26.83 -9.78 -27.18
C GLN A 371 -25.63 -9.21 -27.97
N ARG A 372 -24.42 -9.25 -27.41
CA ARG A 372 -23.21 -8.77 -28.10
C ARG A 372 -22.60 -9.80 -29.06
N VAL A 373 -22.87 -11.09 -28.84
CA VAL A 373 -22.49 -12.18 -29.75
C VAL A 373 -23.40 -12.23 -30.98
N SER A 374 -24.71 -11.98 -30.83
CA SER A 374 -25.64 -11.86 -31.97
C SER A 374 -25.32 -10.68 -32.90
N ASP A 375 -24.68 -9.63 -32.37
CA ASP A 375 -24.34 -8.40 -33.10
C ASP A 375 -22.95 -8.44 -33.79
N GLY A 376 -22.30 -9.61 -33.84
CA GLY A 376 -21.02 -9.80 -34.54
C GLY A 376 -19.80 -9.10 -33.89
N ARG A 377 -19.92 -8.58 -32.67
CA ARG A 377 -18.83 -7.88 -31.95
C ARG A 377 -18.15 -8.75 -30.87
N GLY A 378 -18.15 -10.07 -31.09
CA GLY A 378 -17.94 -11.07 -30.05
C GLY A 378 -16.54 -11.67 -29.86
N LEU A 379 -15.45 -11.08 -30.39
CA LEU A 379 -14.10 -11.67 -30.21
C LEU A 379 -13.13 -10.87 -29.33
N ILE A 380 -13.48 -9.66 -28.86
CA ILE A 380 -12.53 -8.76 -28.17
C ILE A 380 -12.74 -8.72 -26.63
N TYR A 381 -13.79 -9.35 -26.10
CA TYR A 381 -14.07 -9.28 -24.65
C TYR A 381 -13.38 -10.37 -23.82
N MET A 382 -12.98 -11.51 -24.40
CA MET A 382 -12.30 -12.57 -23.65
C MET A 382 -10.78 -12.37 -23.46
N LEU A 383 -10.17 -11.40 -24.14
CA LEU A 383 -8.74 -11.08 -23.99
C LEU A 383 -8.44 -9.98 -22.95
N LYS A 384 -9.47 -9.33 -22.37
CA LYS A 384 -9.30 -8.24 -21.39
C LYS A 384 -9.45 -8.65 -19.92
N THR A 385 -9.91 -9.86 -19.64
CA THR A 385 -9.81 -10.48 -18.32
C THR A 385 -8.68 -11.50 -18.39
N GLY A 386 -7.46 -11.08 -18.06
CA GLY A 386 -6.25 -11.90 -18.10
C GLY A 386 -6.25 -13.07 -17.11
N ALA A 387 -7.13 -14.04 -17.32
CA ALA A 387 -6.95 -15.41 -16.90
C ALA A 387 -6.07 -16.09 -17.97
N VAL A 388 -4.76 -16.06 -17.74
CA VAL A 388 -3.85 -17.02 -18.37
C VAL A 388 -3.37 -17.95 -17.26
N TYR A 389 -4.02 -19.10 -17.17
CA TYR A 389 -3.46 -20.31 -16.58
C TYR A 389 -3.28 -21.31 -17.72
N SER A 390 -2.07 -21.33 -18.26
CA SER A 390 -1.28 -22.49 -18.68
C SER A 390 0.03 -21.95 -19.26
#